data_AF-A0A957SRW7-F1
#
_entry.id   AF-A0A957SRW7-F1
#
_cell.length_a   1.000
_cell.length_b   1.000
_cell.length_c   1.000
_cell.angle_alpha   90.00
_cell.angle_beta   90.00
_cell.angle_gamma   90.00
#
_symmetry.space_group_name_H-M   'P 1'
#
loop_
_entity.id
_entity.type
_entity.pdbx_description
1 polymer ?
#
loop_
_entity_poly.entity_id
_entity_poly.type
_entity_poly.pdbx_seq_one_letter_code
_entity_poly.pdbx_strand_id
1 'polypeptide(L)' 'WSRFVPAHIEYDFENDKLDNHGIRFEEAVECFFSDFEVRRNKRFTDRYQLLGRTVGGRRLKIIFQLKPGRVVRIITGWPI' A
#
# COMPACT_ATOMS: atom_id res chain seq x y z
N TRP A 1 7.70 -13.15 -6.11
CA TRP A 1 6.79 -13.35 -4.97
C TRP A 1 7.57 -13.12 -3.69
N SER A 2 7.27 -12.06 -2.95
CA SER A 2 7.79 -11.87 -1.60
C SER A 2 6.60 -11.51 -0.73
N ARG A 3 5.91 -12.54 -0.20
CA ARG A 3 4.96 -12.33 0.89
C ARG A 3 5.79 -11.79 2.06
N PHE A 4 5.55 -10.55 2.44
CA PHE A 4 6.12 -9.98 3.65
C PHE A 4 4.97 -9.36 4.45
N VAL A 5 5.01 -9.55 5.76
CA VAL A 5 4.08 -8.91 6.68
C VAL A 5 4.77 -7.66 7.22
N PRO A 6 4.16 -6.46 7.09
CA PRO A 6 4.69 -5.24 7.69
C PRO A 6 4.82 -5.40 9.21
N ALA A 7 5.94 -4.94 9.78
CA ALA A 7 6.07 -4.84 11.24
C ALA A 7 5.36 -3.59 11.79
N HIS A 8 5.31 -2.54 10.97
CA HIS A 8 4.66 -1.27 11.29
C HIS A 8 4.22 -0.58 9.99
N ILE A 9 3.10 0.14 10.04
CA ILE A 9 2.56 0.90 8.91
C ILE A 9 2.51 2.37 9.30
N GLU A 10 3.16 3.21 8.50
CA GLU A 10 3.12 4.66 8.59
C GLU A 10 2.22 5.23 7.49
N TYR A 11 1.46 6.26 7.83
CA TYR A 11 0.71 7.07 6.88
C TYR A 11 0.74 8.54 7.28
N ASP A 12 0.85 9.42 6.28
CA ASP A 12 0.79 10.86 6.46
C ASP A 12 -0.65 11.32 6.25
N PHE A 13 -1.37 11.50 7.35
CA PHE A 13 -2.77 11.97 7.35
C PHE A 13 -2.89 13.46 7.00
N GLU A 14 -1.82 14.25 7.16
CA GLU A 14 -1.85 15.68 6.81
C GLU A 14 -1.78 15.88 5.29
N ASN A 15 -1.15 14.94 4.58
CA ASN A 15 -1.07 14.90 3.13
C ASN A 15 -1.91 13.75 2.54
N ASP A 16 -3.16 13.60 2.99
CA ASP A 16 -4.02 12.45 2.69
C ASP A 16 -4.27 12.25 1.19
N LYS A 17 -3.40 11.48 0.54
CA LYS A 17 -3.52 11.14 -0.89
C LYS A 17 -4.50 10.00 -1.12
N LEU A 18 -4.85 9.20 -0.12
CA LEU A 18 -5.79 8.09 -0.27
C LEU A 18 -7.24 8.60 -0.34
N ASP A 19 -7.60 9.54 0.54
CA ASP A 19 -8.96 10.10 0.58
C ASP A 19 -9.29 10.87 -0.70
N ASN A 20 -8.29 11.58 -1.27
CA ASN A 20 -8.37 12.18 -2.60
C ASN A 20 -8.69 11.17 -3.73
N HIS A 21 -8.54 9.87 -3.49
CA HIS A 21 -8.85 8.78 -4.42
C HIS A 21 -10.02 7.90 -3.94
N GLY A 22 -10.74 8.32 -2.90
CA GLY A 22 -11.88 7.57 -2.33
C GLY A 22 -11.45 6.22 -1.74
N ILE A 23 -10.26 6.18 -1.14
CA ILE A 23 -9.71 5.02 -0.47
C ILE A 23 -9.53 5.37 1.00
N ARG A 24 -10.11 4.55 1.88
CA ARG A 24 -9.86 4.70 3.31
C ARG A 24 -8.50 4.13 3.68
N PHE A 25 -7.88 4.67 4.72
CA PHE A 25 -6.61 4.15 5.22
C PHE A 25 -6.71 2.65 5.56
N GLU A 26 -7.80 2.22 6.18
CA GLU A 26 -8.03 0.82 6.55
C GLU A 26 -8.07 -0.08 5.31
N GLU A 27 -8.67 0.37 4.21
CA GLU A 27 -8.71 -0.40 2.96
C GLU A 27 -7.31 -0.56 2.36
N ALA A 28 -6.48 0.48 2.45
CA ALA A 28 -5.09 0.40 2.02
C ALA A 28 -4.28 -0.55 2.91
N VAL A 29 -4.52 -0.55 4.22
CA VAL A 29 -3.91 -1.47 5.19
C VAL A 29 -4.34 -2.91 4.92
N GLU A 30 -5.63 -3.18 4.72
CA GLU A 30 -6.18 -4.51 4.42
C GLU A 30 -5.47 -5.18 3.23
N CYS A 31 -5.09 -4.38 2.22
CA CYS A 31 -4.38 -4.88 1.05
C CYS A 31 -3.00 -5.49 1.37
N PHE A 32 -2.37 -5.15 2.51
CA PHE A 32 -1.11 -5.77 2.96
C PHE A 32 -1.32 -7.10 3.70
N PHE A 33 -2.56 -7.45 4.06
CA PHE A 33 -2.89 -8.65 4.83
C PHE A 33 -3.74 -9.66 4.06
N SER A 34 -4.19 -9.33 2.85
CA SER A 34 -4.90 -10.23 1.94
C SER A 34 -3.98 -10.83 0.87
N ASP A 35 -4.56 -11.46 -0.16
CA ASP A 35 -3.78 -11.83 -1.34
C ASP A 35 -3.34 -10.58 -2.10
N PHE A 36 -2.01 -10.41 -2.23
CA PHE A 36 -1.42 -9.28 -2.93
C PHE A 36 -0.25 -9.64 -3.82
N GLU A 37 0.01 -8.79 -4.81
CA GLU A 37 1.20 -8.83 -5.64
C GLU A 37 2.03 -7.55 -5.43
N VAL A 38 3.32 -7.71 -5.09
CA VAL A 38 4.26 -6.58 -5.02
C VAL A 38 5.09 -6.49 -6.28
N ARG A 39 5.14 -5.29 -6.86
CA ARG A 39 5.97 -4.94 -8.00
C ARG A 39 6.89 -3.78 -7.64
N ARG A 40 8.13 -3.79 -8.12
CA ARG A 40 9.01 -2.61 -8.02
C ARG A 40 8.45 -1.46 -8.87
N ASN A 41 8.57 -0.23 -8.38
CA ASN A 41 8.31 0.93 -9.21
C ASN A 41 9.52 1.19 -10.13
N LYS A 42 9.29 1.46 -11.42
CA LYS A 42 10.37 1.65 -12.40
C LYS A 42 11.13 2.96 -12.19
N ARG A 43 10.47 4.00 -11.66
CA ARG A 43 11.02 5.36 -11.57
C ARG A 43 11.63 5.69 -10.21
N PHE A 44 11.10 5.10 -9.14
CA PHE A 44 11.53 5.37 -7.77
C PHE A 44 11.98 4.05 -7.13
N THR A 45 13.29 3.92 -6.91
CA THR A 45 13.95 2.67 -6.49
C THR A 45 13.56 2.23 -5.08
N ASP A 46 13.14 3.17 -4.24
CA ASP A 46 12.70 2.95 -2.86
C ASP A 46 11.19 2.69 -2.74
N ARG A 47 10.45 2.81 -3.85
CA ARG A 47 8.99 2.66 -3.87
C ARG A 47 8.55 1.38 -4.57
N TYR A 48 7.48 0.83 -4.04
CA TYR A 48 6.88 -0.41 -4.47
C TYR A 48 5.40 -0.18 -4.74
N GLN A 49 4.85 -1.04 -5.59
CA GLN A 49 3.44 -1.09 -5.91
C GLN A 49 2.90 -2.38 -5.31
N LEU A 50 1.84 -2.30 -4.53
CA LEU A 50 1.06 -3.43 -4.07
C LEU A 50 -0.24 -3.44 -4.85
N LEU A 51 -0.57 -4.56 -5.49
CA LEU A 51 -1.89 -4.83 -6.05
C LEU A 51 -2.59 -5.78 -5.08
N GLY A 52 -3.57 -5.29 -4.34
CA GLY A 52 -4.23 -6.04 -3.27
C GLY A 52 -5.74 -5.99 -3.37
N ARG A 53 -6.40 -6.81 -2.56
CA ARG A 53 -7.85 -6.84 -2.43
C ARG A 53 -8.27 -6.46 -1.01
N THR A 54 -9.25 -5.58 -0.87
CA THR A 54 -9.85 -5.26 0.43
C THR A 54 -10.78 -6.40 0.88
N VAL A 55 -11.15 -6.41 2.16
CA VAL A 55 -12.14 -7.36 2.70
C VAL A 55 -13.50 -7.17 2.00
N GLY A 56 -13.86 -5.91 1.70
CA GLY A 56 -15.04 -5.57 0.90
C GLY A 56 -14.95 -5.94 -0.58
N GLY A 57 -13.84 -6.54 -1.01
CA GLY A 57 -13.66 -7.10 -2.35
C GLY A 57 -13.15 -6.13 -3.42
N ARG A 58 -12.94 -4.85 -3.08
CA ARG A 58 -12.34 -3.84 -3.99
C ARG A 58 -10.90 -4.21 -4.29
N ARG A 59 -10.45 -3.96 -5.52
CA ARG A 59 -9.05 -4.10 -5.91
C ARG A 59 -8.39 -2.73 -5.86
N LEU A 60 -7.27 -2.64 -5.17
CA LEU A 60 -6.51 -1.40 -5.00
C LEU A 60 -5.07 -1.60 -5.45
N LYS A 61 -4.52 -0.56 -6.05
CA LYS A 61 -3.08 -0.39 -6.26
C LYS A 61 -2.56 0.61 -5.23
N ILE A 62 -1.71 0.16 -4.30
CA ILE A 62 -1.10 0.99 -3.27
C ILE A 62 0.37 1.25 -3.62
N ILE A 63 0.80 2.50 -3.56
CA ILE A 63 2.20 2.89 -3.66
C ILE A 63 2.75 3.07 -2.25
N PHE A 64 3.82 2.37 -1.93
CA PHE A 64 4.43 2.43 -0.61
C PHE A 64 5.96 2.42 -0.68
N GLN A 65 6.61 2.92 0.36
CA GLN A 65 8.04 2.80 0.57
C GLN A 65 8.30 1.68 1.59
N LEU A 66 9.31 0.84 1.34
CA LEU A 66 9.76 -0.16 2.31
C LEU A 66 11.04 0.33 3.00
N LYS A 67 10.95 0.56 4.31
CA LYS A 67 12.07 0.99 5.16
C LYS A 67 12.71 -0.22 5.89
N PRO A 68 13.92 -0.05 6.46
CA PRO A 68 14.51 -1.05 7.35
C PRO A 68 13.54 -1.49 8.45
N GLY A 69 13.65 -2.76 8.89
CA GLY A 69 12.77 -3.30 9.94
C GLY A 69 11.36 -3.71 9.47
N ARG A 70 11.11 -3.79 8.15
CA ARG A 70 9.78 -4.10 7.57
C ARG A 70 8.73 -3.02 7.86
N VAL A 71 9.17 -1.76 7.98
CA VAL A 71 8.26 -0.62 8.10
C VAL A 71 7.77 -0.22 6.72
N VAL A 72 6.45 -0.16 6.56
CA VAL A 72 5.78 0.25 5.32
C VAL A 72 5.26 1.65 5.49
N ARG A 73 5.68 2.57 4.63
CA ARG A 73 5.06 3.90 4.54
C ARG A 73 4.16 3.96 3.32
N ILE A 74 2.85 4.05 3.54
CA ILE A 74 1.89 4.23 2.44
C ILE A 74 2.02 5.66 1.92
N ILE A 75 2.11 5.82 0.60
CA ILE A 75 2.27 7.11 -0.07
C ILE A 75 0.96 7.53 -0.73
N THR A 76 0.33 6.64 -1.49
CA THR A 76 -0.93 6.91 -2.23
C THR A 76 -1.52 5.58 -2.75
N GLY A 77 -2.70 5.61 -3.36
CA GLY A 77 -3.32 4.43 -3.97
C GLY A 77 -4.49 4.77 -4.89
N TRP A 78 -4.94 3.76 -5.65
CA TRP A 78 -6.01 3.89 -6.65
C TRP A 78 -6.86 2.62 -6.73
N PRO A 79 -8.18 2.72 -6.95
CA PRO A 79 -8.98 1.59 -7.42
C PRO A 79 -8.52 1.11 -8.81
N ILE A 80 -8.57 -0.20 -9.06
CA ILE A 80 -8.19 -0.81 -10.35
C ILE A 80 -9.15 -1.91 -10.79
#